data_AF-A0AAJ0FS74-F1
#
_entry.id   AF-A0AAJ0FS74-F1
#
_cell.length_a   1.000
_cell.length_b   1.000
_cell.length_c   1.000
_cell.angle_alpha   90.00
_cell.angle_beta   90.00
_cell.angle_gamma   90.00
#
_symmetry.space_group_name_H-M   'P 1'
#
loop_
_entity.id
_entity.type
_entity.pdbx_description
1 polymer ?
#
loop_
_entity_poly.entity_id
_entity_poly.type
_entity_poly.pdbx_seq_one_letter_code
_entity_poly.pdbx_strand_id
1 'polypeptide(L)'
;MRYREENGRTYHAFRAGSMQKRSHSPRQAAIFIVGATNIATTKDTFYQTMRHATKALLMLWFRLIPSQVTGVDLSPIQPSVVPPNVSFYVDDIEDEWTFSLNFDFIYSRMLTASISDWPEFIQQSYSTSHLNPGGWMEIADILLEFRSDDGTIPPDCAASKWGDLMLEAAARLNRPLDSCKRLQQQMQDAGFTNIVETIYKWPSNPWPRDRKFKEMGKWDAKLGKNEKNWDRADILG
;
A
#
# COMPACT_ATOMS: atom_id res chain seq x y z
N MET A 1 6.06 14.14 22.54
CA MET A 1 5.70 12.73 22.20
C MET A 1 6.63 11.81 22.95
N ARG A 2 6.12 10.75 23.59
CA ARG A 2 6.93 9.78 24.34
C ARG A 2 7.33 8.63 23.42
N TYR A 3 8.62 8.40 23.30
CA TYR A 3 9.21 7.31 22.53
C TYR A 3 9.71 6.22 23.48
N ARG A 4 9.73 4.97 23.01
CA ARG A 4 10.35 3.83 23.68
C ARG A 4 11.42 3.27 22.77
N GLU A 5 12.56 2.88 23.32
CA GLU A 5 13.57 2.14 22.55
C GLU A 5 13.55 0.67 22.94
N GLU A 6 13.47 -0.21 21.95
CA GLU A 6 13.61 -1.67 22.10
C GLU A 6 14.47 -2.24 20.97
N ASN A 7 15.48 -3.05 21.32
CA ASN A 7 16.38 -3.68 20.35
C ASN A 7 17.04 -2.69 19.36
N GLY A 8 17.41 -1.49 19.83
CA GLY A 8 18.12 -0.47 19.04
C GLY A 8 17.25 0.33 18.06
N ARG A 9 15.92 0.35 18.26
CA ARG A 9 14.98 1.13 17.43
C ARG A 9 14.04 1.94 18.29
N THR A 10 13.61 3.09 17.77
CA THR A 10 12.73 4.05 18.43
C THR A 10 11.27 3.78 18.02
N TYR A 11 10.40 3.52 19.01
CA TYR A 11 8.97 3.23 18.86
C TYR A 11 8.16 4.38 19.46
N HIS A 12 7.02 4.71 18.87
CA HIS A 12 6.06 5.58 19.53
C HIS A 12 5.20 4.77 20.52
N ALA A 13 4.81 5.36 21.65
CA ALA A 13 4.06 4.68 22.71
C ALA A 13 2.55 4.53 22.44
N PHE A 14 2.06 4.83 21.22
CA PHE A 14 0.65 4.67 20.86
C PHE A 14 0.33 3.18 20.63
N ARG A 15 -0.50 2.60 21.51
CA ARG A 15 -0.85 1.17 21.63
C ARG A 15 0.36 0.21 21.67
N ALA A 16 1.15 0.30 22.74
CA ALA A 16 2.13 -0.73 23.08
C ALA A 16 1.43 -2.09 23.31
N GLY A 17 1.66 -3.06 22.42
CA GLY A 17 1.13 -4.43 22.51
C GLY A 17 0.42 -4.94 21.25
N SER A 18 0.00 -4.07 20.32
CA SER A 18 -0.51 -4.48 18.99
C SER A 18 0.62 -4.82 18.02
N MET A 19 1.85 -4.37 18.30
CA MET A 19 3.06 -4.74 17.56
C MET A 19 3.62 -6.06 18.07
N GLN A 20 3.09 -7.19 17.59
CA GLN A 20 3.72 -8.48 17.83
C GLN A 20 4.81 -8.71 16.78
N LYS A 21 6.08 -8.61 17.22
CA LYS A 21 7.34 -9.01 16.56
C LYS A 21 7.26 -9.13 15.03
N ARG A 22 7.49 -8.02 14.33
CA ARG A 22 7.81 -8.03 12.89
C ARG A 22 8.98 -9.00 12.64
N SER A 23 8.73 -10.06 11.88
CA SER A 23 9.78 -10.80 11.19
C SER A 23 10.47 -9.86 10.21
N HIS A 24 11.76 -10.12 9.95
CA HIS A 24 12.65 -9.23 9.22
C HIS A 24 12.20 -9.03 7.75
N SER A 25 11.41 -8.00 7.47
CA SER A 25 11.48 -7.19 6.22
C SER A 25 10.55 -5.96 6.36
N PRO A 26 11.03 -4.72 6.20
CA PRO A 26 10.17 -3.54 6.19
C PRO A 26 9.57 -3.39 4.78
N ARG A 27 8.48 -4.10 4.48
CA ARG A 27 7.60 -3.68 3.37
C ARG A 27 6.85 -2.44 3.86
N GLN A 28 7.29 -1.29 3.36
CA GLN A 28 6.69 0.01 3.65
C GLN A 28 5.30 0.07 2.99
N ALA A 29 4.25 -0.13 3.78
CA ALA A 29 2.88 0.12 3.41
C ALA A 29 2.58 1.58 3.79
N ALA A 30 2.47 2.48 2.81
CA ALA A 30 2.11 3.87 3.04
C ALA A 30 0.76 4.14 2.36
N ILE A 31 -0.15 4.78 3.09
CA ILE A 31 -1.47 5.14 2.58
C ILE A 31 -1.42 6.61 2.20
N PHE A 32 -1.86 6.91 0.99
CA PHE A 32 -1.98 8.27 0.52
C PHE A 32 -3.45 8.54 0.24
N ILE A 33 -4.16 9.12 1.20
CA ILE A 33 -5.52 9.58 1.00
C ILE A 33 -5.47 10.94 0.30
N VAL A 34 -5.51 10.93 -1.04
CA VAL A 34 -5.37 12.15 -1.84
C VAL A 34 -6.71 12.87 -2.01
N GLY A 35 -7.01 13.82 -1.11
CA GLY A 35 -8.15 14.74 -1.21
C GLY A 35 -8.06 15.78 -2.32
N ALA A 36 -8.09 15.35 -3.57
CA ALA A 36 -7.92 16.27 -4.69
C ALA A 36 -9.22 16.97 -5.12
N THR A 37 -9.40 18.21 -4.69
CA THR A 37 -10.46 19.07 -5.24
C THR A 37 -10.15 19.40 -6.72
N ASN A 38 -11.09 19.04 -7.62
CA ASN A 38 -11.10 19.19 -9.10
C ASN A 38 -10.20 18.22 -9.92
N ILE A 39 -10.77 17.12 -10.45
CA ILE A 39 -10.03 16.02 -11.09
C ILE A 39 -10.64 15.51 -12.41
N ALA A 40 -10.94 16.37 -13.38
CA ALA A 40 -11.26 15.86 -14.74
C ALA A 40 -9.99 15.58 -15.57
N THR A 41 -8.93 16.39 -15.42
CA THR A 41 -7.73 16.36 -16.28
C THR A 41 -6.47 15.79 -15.61
N THR A 42 -6.50 15.48 -14.31
CA THR A 42 -5.34 15.02 -13.53
C THR A 42 -5.37 13.53 -13.17
N LYS A 43 -6.49 12.83 -13.41
CA LYS A 43 -6.73 11.41 -13.12
C LYS A 43 -5.71 10.51 -13.84
N ASP A 44 -5.69 10.53 -15.17
CA ASP A 44 -4.84 9.64 -15.98
C ASP A 44 -3.34 9.80 -15.66
N THR A 45 -2.93 11.03 -15.39
CA THR A 45 -1.54 11.38 -15.05
C THR A 45 -1.18 10.93 -13.63
N PHE A 46 -2.12 10.99 -12.69
CA PHE A 46 -1.95 10.45 -11.34
C PHE A 46 -1.82 8.93 -11.36
N TYR A 47 -2.74 8.23 -12.05
CA TYR A 47 -2.73 6.78 -12.20
C TYR A 47 -1.39 6.26 -12.74
N GLN A 48 -0.84 6.92 -13.78
CA GLN A 48 0.46 6.54 -14.34
C GLN A 48 1.64 6.80 -13.39
N THR A 49 1.56 7.85 -12.58
CA THR A 49 2.63 8.21 -11.64
C THR A 49 2.66 7.28 -10.43
N MET A 50 1.51 7.04 -9.77
CA MET A 50 1.43 6.17 -8.58
C MET A 50 1.90 4.73 -8.84
N ARG A 51 1.66 4.23 -10.07
CA ARG A 51 1.98 2.87 -10.49
C ARG A 51 3.49 2.57 -10.48
N HIS A 52 4.34 3.57 -10.73
CA HIS A 52 5.79 3.38 -10.89
C HIS A 52 6.64 4.26 -9.97
N ALA A 53 6.05 5.22 -9.25
CA ALA A 53 6.79 6.17 -8.44
C ALA A 53 7.29 5.55 -7.11
N THR A 54 8.55 5.85 -6.79
CA THR A 54 9.08 5.74 -5.43
C THR A 54 8.53 6.86 -4.56
N LYS A 55 8.63 6.75 -3.24
CA LYS A 55 8.16 7.78 -2.28
C LYS A 55 8.67 9.19 -2.60
N ALA A 56 9.89 9.34 -3.12
CA ALA A 56 10.44 10.63 -3.53
C ALA A 56 9.74 11.21 -4.78
N LEU A 57 9.47 10.38 -5.79
CA LEU A 57 8.70 10.77 -6.99
C LEU A 57 7.26 11.14 -6.63
N LEU A 58 6.67 10.44 -5.66
CA LEU A 58 5.35 10.77 -5.11
C LEU A 58 5.32 12.17 -4.48
N MET A 59 6.29 12.48 -3.62
CA MET A 59 6.39 13.79 -2.98
C MET A 59 6.58 14.93 -3.99
N LEU A 60 7.40 14.71 -5.03
CA LEU A 60 7.59 15.69 -6.10
C LEU A 60 6.29 15.89 -6.89
N TRP A 61 5.56 14.82 -7.17
CA TRP A 61 4.28 14.92 -7.88
C TRP A 61 3.20 15.61 -7.05
N PHE A 62 3.09 15.28 -5.75
CA PHE A 62 2.18 15.96 -4.84
C PHE A 62 2.44 17.47 -4.81
N ARG A 63 3.70 17.90 -4.90
CA ARG A 63 4.03 19.33 -4.98
C ARG A 63 3.48 20.01 -6.23
N LEU A 64 3.33 19.28 -7.33
CA LEU A 64 2.97 19.83 -8.64
C LEU A 64 1.47 19.83 -8.92
N ILE A 65 0.67 19.09 -8.13
CA ILE A 65 -0.78 19.08 -8.28
C ILE A 65 -1.46 20.24 -7.54
N PRO A 66 -2.43 20.91 -8.16
CA PRO A 66 -3.22 21.97 -7.52
C PRO A 66 -4.33 21.37 -6.65
N SER A 67 -3.96 20.49 -5.72
CA SER A 67 -4.89 19.67 -4.94
C SER A 67 -4.35 19.45 -3.53
N GLN A 68 -5.24 19.33 -2.55
CA GLN A 68 -4.82 18.97 -1.18
C GLN A 68 -4.56 17.45 -1.11
N VAL A 69 -3.54 17.07 -0.35
CA VAL A 69 -3.14 15.67 -0.21
C VAL A 69 -2.98 15.35 1.26
N THR A 70 -3.63 14.28 1.71
CA THR A 70 -3.57 13.81 3.10
C THR A 70 -2.86 12.44 3.14
N GLY A 71 -1.62 12.40 3.61
CA GLY A 71 -0.94 11.15 3.90
C GLY A 71 -1.33 10.63 5.28
N VAL A 72 -1.54 9.33 5.42
CA VAL A 72 -1.82 8.69 6.71
C VAL A 72 -0.93 7.47 6.85
N ASP A 73 -0.23 7.37 7.97
CA ASP A 73 0.59 6.20 8.29
C ASP A 73 0.67 6.04 9.80
N LEU A 74 0.61 4.81 10.29
CA LEU A 74 0.76 4.52 11.72
C LEU A 74 2.15 4.92 12.24
N SER A 75 3.15 4.95 11.37
CA SER A 75 4.54 5.28 11.69
C SER A 75 4.88 6.73 11.29
N PRO A 76 5.65 7.46 12.11
CA PRO A 76 6.09 8.81 11.79
C PRO A 76 7.24 8.78 10.76
N ILE A 77 6.94 8.41 9.52
CA ILE A 77 7.91 8.26 8.42
C ILE A 77 7.92 9.45 7.45
N GLN A 78 7.23 10.53 7.80
CA GLN A 78 7.08 11.71 6.97
C GLN A 78 8.40 12.49 6.82
N PRO A 79 8.68 13.05 5.64
CA PRO A 79 9.82 13.96 5.46
C PRO A 79 9.70 15.18 6.38
N SER A 80 10.83 15.74 6.79
CA SER A 80 10.87 16.98 7.59
C SER A 80 10.34 18.21 6.84
N VAL A 81 10.33 18.15 5.51
CA VAL A 81 9.84 19.21 4.63
C VAL A 81 8.80 18.62 3.70
N VAL A 82 7.58 19.17 3.76
CA VAL A 82 6.45 18.75 2.93
C VAL A 82 5.92 19.95 2.13
N PRO A 83 5.37 19.73 0.93
CA PRO A 83 4.66 20.77 0.19
C PRO A 83 3.52 21.41 1.00
N PRO A 84 3.16 22.68 0.74
CA PRO A 84 2.11 23.38 1.48
C PRO A 84 0.72 22.79 1.25
N ASN A 85 0.55 22.02 0.18
CA ASN A 85 -0.68 21.31 -0.17
C ASN A 85 -0.70 19.85 0.32
N VAL A 86 0.27 19.44 1.14
CA VAL A 86 0.39 18.08 1.68
C VAL A 86 0.38 18.13 3.20
N SER A 87 -0.51 17.36 3.81
CA SER A 87 -0.57 17.14 5.25
C SER A 87 -0.38 15.65 5.57
N PHE A 88 0.23 15.36 6.70
CA PHE A 88 0.43 13.98 7.17
C PHE A 88 -0.16 13.80 8.56
N TYR A 89 -0.89 12.71 8.74
CA TYR A 89 -1.41 12.26 10.03
C TYR A 89 -0.72 10.97 10.42
N VAL A 90 -0.34 10.89 11.70
CA VAL A 90 0.12 9.64 12.29
C VAL A 90 -1.09 9.01 12.96
N ASP A 91 -1.76 8.12 12.24
CA ASP A 91 -3.04 7.54 12.65
C ASP A 91 -3.23 6.12 12.11
N ASP A 92 -4.15 5.38 12.71
CA ASP A 92 -4.59 4.07 12.21
C ASP A 92 -5.82 4.23 11.32
N ILE A 93 -5.72 3.79 10.07
CA ILE A 93 -6.84 3.91 9.12
C ILE A 93 -7.95 2.87 9.35
N GLU A 94 -7.73 1.89 10.24
CA GLU A 94 -8.78 0.98 10.71
C GLU A 94 -9.65 1.61 11.80
N ASP A 95 -9.18 2.66 12.47
CA ASP A 95 -9.98 3.43 13.43
C ASP A 95 -10.90 4.44 12.69
N GLU A 96 -11.81 5.09 13.43
CA GLU A 96 -12.72 6.09 12.87
C GLU A 96 -11.95 7.30 12.31
N TRP A 97 -12.17 7.63 11.05
CA TRP A 97 -11.50 8.74 10.38
C TRP A 97 -12.00 10.08 10.91
N THR A 98 -11.12 10.81 11.58
CA THR A 98 -11.44 12.13 12.17
C THR A 98 -11.12 13.32 11.25
N PHE A 99 -10.94 13.06 9.95
CA PHE A 99 -10.64 14.11 8.98
C PHE A 99 -11.81 15.09 8.87
N SER A 100 -11.50 16.38 8.93
CA SER A 100 -12.48 17.46 8.79
C SER A 100 -12.87 17.77 7.33
N LEU A 101 -12.37 16.97 6.38
CA LEU A 101 -12.54 17.16 4.94
C LEU A 101 -13.05 15.85 4.32
N ASN A 102 -13.95 16.00 3.35
CA ASN A 102 -14.30 14.95 2.43
C ASN A 102 -13.28 14.88 1.28
N PHE A 103 -13.03 13.67 0.79
CA PHE A 103 -12.11 13.40 -0.30
C PHE A 103 -12.86 13.21 -1.62
N ASP A 104 -12.27 13.65 -2.72
CA ASP A 104 -12.74 13.31 -4.08
C ASP A 104 -12.08 12.02 -4.60
N PHE A 105 -11.00 11.60 -3.95
CA PHE A 105 -10.25 10.43 -4.33
C PHE A 105 -9.52 9.80 -3.13
N ILE A 106 -9.59 8.48 -3.00
CA ILE A 106 -8.94 7.72 -1.94
C ILE A 106 -8.04 6.68 -2.60
N TYR A 107 -6.77 6.65 -2.22
CA TYR A 107 -5.79 5.70 -2.76
C TYR A 107 -5.10 4.93 -1.65
N SER A 108 -5.06 3.62 -1.80
CA SER A 108 -4.28 2.75 -0.94
C SER A 108 -3.38 1.84 -1.77
N ARG A 109 -2.19 1.55 -1.21
CA ARG A 109 -1.23 0.67 -1.86
C ARG A 109 -0.50 -0.19 -0.85
N MET A 110 -0.34 -1.47 -1.19
CA MET A 110 0.42 -2.45 -0.40
C MET A 110 -0.06 -2.53 1.06
N LEU A 111 -1.38 -2.57 1.28
CA LEU A 111 -1.98 -2.72 2.62
C LEU A 111 -2.34 -4.16 2.97
N THR A 112 -2.08 -5.11 2.08
CA THR A 112 -2.20 -6.54 2.37
C THR A 112 -1.42 -6.89 3.64
N ALA A 113 -2.05 -7.65 4.55
CA ALA A 113 -1.64 -7.88 5.94
C ALA A 113 -1.54 -6.67 6.89
N SER A 114 -1.73 -5.44 6.41
CA SER A 114 -1.84 -4.25 7.28
C SER A 114 -3.29 -3.98 7.70
N ILE A 115 -4.28 -4.46 6.96
CA ILE A 115 -5.71 -4.32 7.26
C ILE A 115 -6.29 -5.66 7.68
N SER A 116 -6.99 -5.67 8.81
CA SER A 116 -7.66 -6.82 9.39
C SER A 116 -9.08 -6.97 8.87
N ASP A 117 -9.82 -5.86 8.71
CA ASP A 117 -11.17 -5.83 8.18
C ASP A 117 -11.27 -4.96 6.92
N TRP A 118 -11.12 -5.60 5.77
CA TRP A 118 -11.22 -4.92 4.47
C TRP A 118 -12.64 -4.42 4.16
N PRO A 119 -13.73 -5.19 4.40
CA PRO A 119 -15.09 -4.67 4.28
C PRO A 119 -15.30 -3.38 5.06
N GLU A 120 -14.89 -3.31 6.33
CA GLU A 120 -15.05 -2.12 7.16
C GLU A 120 -14.23 -0.94 6.61
N PHE A 121 -12.97 -1.17 6.23
CA PHE A 121 -12.12 -0.13 5.64
C PHE A 121 -12.73 0.44 4.34
N ILE A 122 -13.27 -0.42 3.48
CA ILE A 122 -13.91 -0.01 2.22
C ILE A 122 -15.22 0.73 2.50
N GLN A 123 -16.01 0.27 3.48
CA GLN A 123 -17.26 0.90 3.89
C GLN A 123 -17.02 2.30 4.47
N GLN A 124 -16.03 2.43 5.36
CA GLN A 124 -15.58 3.71 5.90
C GLN A 124 -15.11 4.62 4.76
N SER A 125 -14.32 4.11 3.83
CA SER A 125 -13.87 4.87 2.65
C SER A 125 -15.03 5.35 1.76
N TYR A 126 -16.14 4.59 1.68
CA TYR A 126 -17.32 4.96 0.91
C TYR A 126 -18.23 5.98 1.62
N SER A 127 -18.16 6.06 2.96
CA SER A 127 -19.04 6.91 3.77
C SER A 127 -19.10 8.35 3.23
N THR A 128 -20.30 8.94 3.24
CA THR A 128 -20.51 10.33 2.82
C THR A 128 -19.83 11.36 3.72
N SER A 129 -19.30 10.94 4.88
CA SER A 129 -18.42 11.76 5.72
C SER A 129 -16.97 11.83 5.20
N HIS A 130 -16.59 10.94 4.29
CA HIS A 130 -15.20 10.76 3.84
C HIS A 130 -15.05 10.84 2.33
N LEU A 131 -16.05 10.42 1.56
CA LEU A 131 -16.01 10.50 0.09
C LEU A 131 -17.13 11.39 -0.42
N ASN A 132 -16.77 12.37 -1.26
CA ASN A 132 -17.74 13.21 -1.94
C ASN A 132 -18.58 12.37 -2.93
N PRO A 133 -19.84 12.73 -3.19
CA PRO A 133 -20.60 12.15 -4.28
C PRO A 133 -19.84 12.26 -5.62
N GLY A 134 -19.63 11.13 -6.29
CA GLY A 134 -18.82 11.06 -7.52
C GLY A 134 -17.31 10.90 -7.29
N GLY A 135 -16.88 10.80 -6.03
CA GLY A 135 -15.51 10.46 -5.66
C GLY A 135 -15.13 9.03 -6.01
N TRP A 136 -13.83 8.75 -6.00
CA TRP A 136 -13.26 7.48 -6.47
C TRP A 136 -12.38 6.84 -5.39
N MET A 137 -12.36 5.51 -5.36
CA MET A 137 -11.41 4.74 -4.55
C MET A 137 -10.59 3.85 -5.46
N GLU A 138 -9.28 3.81 -5.24
CA GLU A 138 -8.36 2.88 -5.90
C GLU A 138 -7.54 2.13 -4.85
N ILE A 139 -7.52 0.80 -4.98
CA ILE A 139 -6.73 -0.09 -4.13
C ILE A 139 -5.73 -0.81 -5.02
N ALA A 140 -4.45 -0.51 -4.85
CA ALA A 140 -3.34 -1.13 -5.60
C ALA A 140 -2.56 -2.08 -4.69
N ASP A 141 -2.92 -3.36 -4.70
CA ASP A 141 -2.39 -4.31 -3.73
C ASP A 141 -1.89 -5.62 -4.36
N ILE A 142 -1.28 -6.48 -3.55
CA ILE A 142 -0.54 -7.67 -4.00
C ILE A 142 -1.10 -8.96 -3.40
N LEU A 143 -1.13 -10.01 -4.20
CA LEU A 143 -1.30 -11.38 -3.71
C LEU A 143 0.06 -11.99 -3.39
N LEU A 144 0.23 -12.49 -2.17
CA LEU A 144 1.49 -13.11 -1.76
C LEU A 144 1.69 -14.51 -2.33
N GLU A 145 0.62 -15.15 -2.79
CA GLU A 145 0.64 -16.47 -3.40
C GLU A 145 1.51 -16.48 -4.67
N PHE A 146 2.61 -17.25 -4.65
CA PHE A 146 3.45 -17.41 -5.82
C PHE A 146 2.77 -18.26 -6.88
N ARG A 147 2.80 -17.79 -8.13
CA ARG A 147 2.24 -18.49 -9.29
C ARG A 147 3.24 -18.54 -10.43
N SER A 148 3.11 -19.55 -11.27
CA SER A 148 3.89 -19.71 -12.51
C SER A 148 2.96 -19.96 -13.69
N ASP A 149 3.26 -19.35 -14.83
CA ASP A 149 2.52 -19.59 -16.08
C ASP A 149 2.93 -20.91 -16.77
N ASP A 150 4.12 -21.43 -16.45
CA ASP A 150 4.75 -22.59 -17.10
C ASP A 150 4.80 -23.85 -16.23
N GLY A 151 4.11 -23.83 -15.08
CA GLY A 151 4.05 -24.96 -14.15
C GLY A 151 5.32 -25.18 -13.33
N THR A 152 6.27 -24.24 -13.33
CA THR A 152 7.51 -24.32 -12.53
C THR A 152 7.28 -24.22 -11.02
N ILE A 153 6.08 -23.81 -10.59
CA ILE A 153 5.63 -23.82 -9.20
C ILE A 153 4.49 -24.85 -9.09
N PRO A 154 4.80 -26.15 -8.95
CA PRO A 154 3.77 -27.15 -8.67
C PRO A 154 3.29 -27.03 -7.21
N PRO A 155 2.09 -27.55 -6.88
CA PRO A 155 1.47 -27.38 -5.56
C PRO A 155 2.30 -27.92 -4.37
N ASP A 156 3.19 -28.88 -4.63
CA ASP A 156 4.00 -29.56 -3.61
C ASP A 156 5.41 -28.97 -3.44
N CYS A 157 5.78 -27.97 -4.25
CA CYS A 157 7.11 -27.36 -4.16
C CYS A 157 7.25 -26.45 -2.92
N ALA A 158 8.50 -26.13 -2.57
CA ALA A 158 8.80 -25.31 -1.41
C ALA A 158 8.17 -23.91 -1.47
N ALA A 159 8.09 -23.30 -2.65
CA ALA A 159 7.50 -21.98 -2.83
C ALA A 159 5.98 -21.99 -2.60
N SER A 160 5.28 -23.02 -3.10
CA SER A 160 3.84 -23.20 -2.84
C SER A 160 3.57 -23.40 -1.35
N LYS A 161 4.31 -24.33 -0.72
CA LYS A 161 4.23 -24.58 0.73
C LYS A 161 4.50 -23.33 1.57
N TRP A 162 5.47 -22.50 1.17
CA TRP A 162 5.74 -21.23 1.83
C TRP A 162 4.54 -20.28 1.73
N GLY A 163 3.91 -20.16 0.55
CA GLY A 163 2.71 -19.36 0.36
C GLY A 163 1.55 -19.81 1.24
N ASP A 164 1.31 -21.12 1.30
CA ASP A 164 0.26 -21.72 2.14
C ASP A 164 0.49 -21.45 3.63
N LEU A 165 1.73 -21.64 4.10
CA LEU A 165 2.11 -21.35 5.49
C LEU A 165 1.97 -19.87 5.84
N MET A 166 2.29 -18.97 4.90
CA MET A 166 2.09 -17.55 5.09
C MET A 166 0.60 -17.20 5.21
N LEU A 167 -0.26 -17.77 4.35
CA LEU A 167 -1.71 -17.60 4.42
C LEU A 167 -2.28 -18.12 5.75
N GLU A 168 -1.83 -19.29 6.21
CA GLU A 168 -2.24 -19.88 7.49
C GLU A 168 -1.82 -18.98 8.67
N ALA A 169 -0.58 -18.48 8.67
CA ALA A 169 -0.09 -17.56 9.70
C ALA A 169 -0.87 -16.25 9.71
N ALA A 170 -1.14 -15.68 8.54
CA ALA A 170 -1.93 -14.48 8.36
C ALA A 170 -3.37 -14.62 8.89
N ALA A 171 -4.01 -15.76 8.60
CA ALA A 171 -5.35 -16.06 9.12
C ALA A 171 -5.34 -16.11 10.66
N ARG A 172 -4.33 -16.73 11.28
CA ARG A 172 -4.18 -16.79 12.74
C ARG A 172 -3.96 -15.42 13.38
N LEU A 173 -3.36 -14.47 12.65
CA LEU A 173 -3.11 -13.11 13.12
C LEU A 173 -4.26 -12.14 12.79
N ASN A 174 -5.33 -12.61 12.16
CA ASN A 174 -6.40 -11.76 11.61
C ASN A 174 -5.87 -10.67 10.67
N ARG A 175 -4.89 -11.02 9.82
CA ARG A 175 -4.24 -10.11 8.87
C ARG A 175 -4.18 -10.75 7.49
N PRO A 176 -5.29 -10.74 6.71
CA PRO A 176 -5.38 -11.48 5.45
C PRO A 176 -4.31 -11.08 4.43
N LEU A 177 -3.69 -12.09 3.83
CA LEU A 177 -2.70 -11.96 2.74
C LEU A 177 -3.29 -12.18 1.34
N ASP A 178 -4.59 -12.45 1.26
CA ASP A 178 -5.33 -12.78 0.06
C ASP A 178 -6.50 -11.81 -0.20
N SER A 179 -6.48 -10.64 0.44
CA SER A 179 -7.53 -9.62 0.35
C SER A 179 -7.87 -9.24 -1.09
N CYS A 180 -6.87 -9.15 -1.97
CA CYS A 180 -7.06 -8.82 -3.38
C CYS A 180 -8.05 -9.74 -4.11
N LYS A 181 -8.27 -10.98 -3.64
CA LYS A 181 -9.24 -11.91 -4.26
C LYS A 181 -10.70 -11.46 -4.09
N ARG A 182 -10.97 -10.55 -3.16
CA ARG A 182 -12.34 -10.16 -2.74
C ARG A 182 -12.61 -8.67 -2.87
N LEU A 183 -11.60 -7.84 -3.17
CA LEU A 183 -11.74 -6.38 -3.19
C LEU A 183 -12.84 -5.90 -4.14
N GLN A 184 -12.93 -6.46 -5.36
CA GLN A 184 -13.96 -6.07 -6.31
C GLN A 184 -15.37 -6.27 -5.73
N GLN A 185 -15.64 -7.43 -5.14
CA GLN A 185 -16.93 -7.72 -4.53
C GLN A 185 -17.19 -6.82 -3.32
N GLN A 186 -16.19 -6.63 -2.45
CA GLN A 186 -16.32 -5.77 -1.27
C GLN A 186 -16.59 -4.30 -1.64
N MET A 187 -16.01 -3.81 -2.73
CA MET A 187 -16.32 -2.48 -3.27
C MET A 187 -17.77 -2.40 -3.78
N GLN A 188 -18.27 -3.46 -4.44
CA GLN A 188 -19.68 -3.53 -4.87
C GLN A 188 -20.61 -3.50 -3.67
N ASP A 189 -20.31 -4.32 -2.65
CA ASP A 189 -21.11 -4.46 -1.44
C ASP A 189 -21.20 -3.14 -0.65
N ALA A 190 -20.12 -2.35 -0.64
CA ALA A 190 -20.11 -1.03 -0.01
C ALA A 190 -20.92 0.05 -0.78
N GLY A 191 -21.22 -0.19 -2.07
CA GLY A 191 -22.00 0.73 -2.91
C GLY A 191 -21.20 1.44 -4.00
N PHE A 192 -19.92 1.14 -4.20
CA PHE A 192 -19.17 1.66 -5.35
C PHE A 192 -19.77 1.14 -6.66
N THR A 193 -19.72 1.99 -7.69
CA THR A 193 -20.17 1.65 -9.05
C THR A 193 -19.01 1.81 -10.04
N ASN A 194 -19.15 1.30 -11.27
CA ASN A 194 -18.11 1.36 -12.31
C ASN A 194 -16.77 0.73 -11.88
N ILE A 195 -16.82 -0.39 -11.16
CA ILE A 195 -15.64 -1.02 -10.59
C ILE A 195 -14.86 -1.76 -11.68
N VAL A 196 -13.59 -1.39 -11.84
CA VAL A 196 -12.65 -2.02 -12.78
C VAL A 196 -11.56 -2.72 -11.98
N GLU A 197 -11.44 -4.03 -12.15
CA GLU A 197 -10.30 -4.80 -11.65
C GLU A 197 -9.27 -4.99 -12.77
N THR A 198 -7.99 -4.75 -12.47
CA THR A 198 -6.90 -5.06 -13.41
C THR A 198 -5.82 -5.85 -12.70
N ILE A 199 -5.59 -7.07 -13.17
CA ILE A 199 -4.57 -7.97 -12.62
C ILE A 199 -3.26 -7.81 -13.39
N TYR A 200 -2.19 -7.50 -12.66
CA TYR A 200 -0.84 -7.41 -13.21
C TYR A 200 0.05 -8.55 -12.69
N LYS A 201 0.87 -9.11 -13.58
CA LYS A 201 1.92 -10.04 -13.18
C LYS A 201 3.09 -9.25 -12.59
N TRP A 202 3.52 -9.64 -11.40
CA TRP A 202 4.72 -9.12 -10.73
C TRP A 202 5.83 -10.18 -10.77
N PRO A 203 6.76 -10.14 -11.74
CA PRO A 203 7.82 -11.13 -11.84
C PRO A 203 8.80 -10.97 -10.68
N SER A 204 9.11 -12.06 -9.98
CA SER A 204 10.05 -12.09 -8.86
C SER A 204 11.48 -12.49 -9.26
N ASN A 205 11.70 -12.83 -10.53
CA ASN A 205 12.96 -13.34 -11.04
C ASN A 205 13.17 -12.95 -12.53
N PRO A 206 14.42 -13.04 -13.05
CA PRO A 206 14.74 -12.65 -14.42
C PRO A 206 14.45 -13.75 -15.46
N TRP A 207 13.74 -14.82 -15.10
CA TRP A 207 13.48 -15.94 -15.99
C TRP A 207 12.43 -15.72 -17.09
N PRO A 208 11.45 -14.79 -16.98
CA PRO A 208 10.52 -14.55 -18.08
C PRO A 208 11.23 -14.34 -19.41
N ARG A 209 10.72 -14.93 -20.50
CA ARG A 209 11.30 -14.76 -21.83
C ARG A 209 11.06 -13.36 -22.39
N ASP A 210 9.87 -12.82 -22.12
CA ASP A 210 9.50 -11.47 -22.51
C ASP A 210 10.47 -10.45 -21.90
N ARG A 211 10.95 -9.52 -22.74
CA ARG A 211 11.97 -8.55 -22.35
C ARG A 211 11.50 -7.63 -21.23
N LYS A 212 10.24 -7.20 -21.25
CA LYS A 212 9.68 -6.28 -20.23
C LYS A 212 9.58 -6.99 -18.88
N PHE A 213 9.01 -8.19 -18.84
CA PHE A 213 8.89 -8.98 -17.61
C PHE A 213 10.25 -9.40 -17.05
N LYS A 214 11.23 -9.72 -17.92
CA LYS A 214 12.60 -10.01 -17.52
C LYS A 214 13.26 -8.83 -16.81
N GLU A 215 13.15 -7.62 -17.36
CA GLU A 215 13.71 -6.42 -16.73
C GLU A 215 13.02 -6.10 -15.40
N MET A 216 11.69 -6.19 -15.32
CA MET A 216 10.96 -5.99 -14.06
C MET A 216 11.42 -6.99 -12.98
N GLY A 217 11.56 -8.27 -13.32
CA GLY A 217 12.03 -9.28 -12.37
C GLY A 217 13.50 -9.12 -11.94
N LYS A 218 14.37 -8.52 -12.79
CA LYS A 218 15.72 -8.15 -12.37
C LYS A 218 15.70 -7.04 -11.31
N TRP A 219 14.82 -6.05 -11.46
CA TRP A 219 14.67 -4.97 -10.49
C TRP A 219 14.14 -5.49 -9.16
N ASP A 220 13.07 -6.30 -9.18
CA ASP A 220 12.51 -6.89 -7.98
C ASP A 220 13.53 -7.77 -7.22
N ALA A 221 14.24 -8.64 -7.94
CA ALA A 221 15.28 -9.48 -7.35
C ALA A 221 16.47 -8.69 -6.77
N LYS A 222 16.76 -7.48 -7.28
CA LYS A 222 17.76 -6.58 -6.70
C LYS A 222 17.25 -5.91 -5.44
N LEU A 223 15.99 -5.47 -5.43
CA LEU A 223 15.35 -4.87 -4.25
C LEU A 223 15.36 -5.83 -3.05
N GLY A 224 15.06 -7.11 -3.29
CA GLY A 224 15.11 -8.15 -2.24
C GLY A 224 16.52 -8.47 -1.72
N LYS A 225 17.59 -8.12 -2.46
CA LYS A 225 18.99 -8.34 -2.04
C LYS A 225 19.60 -7.16 -1.29
N ASN A 226 19.03 -5.96 -1.43
CA ASN A 226 19.55 -4.73 -0.84
C ASN A 226 18.94 -4.39 0.54
N GLU A 227 18.28 -5.35 1.21
CA GLU A 227 17.64 -5.15 2.52
C GLU A 227 18.56 -4.57 3.61
N LYS A 228 19.88 -4.58 3.44
CA LYS A 228 20.85 -4.00 4.38
C LYS A 228 21.12 -2.49 4.24
N ASN A 229 20.66 -1.82 3.19
CA ASN A 229 21.07 -0.43 2.88
C ASN A 229 19.92 0.61 2.82
N TRP A 230 18.70 0.25 3.21
CA TRP A 230 17.54 1.15 3.10
C TRP A 230 17.56 2.38 4.03
N ASP A 231 18.42 2.38 5.05
CA ASP A 231 18.61 3.54 5.95
C ASP A 231 19.52 4.63 5.33
N ARG A 232 20.09 4.38 4.14
CA ARG A 232 20.85 5.36 3.36
C ARG A 232 20.23 5.51 1.98
N ALA A 233 19.09 6.18 1.92
CA ALA A 233 18.70 6.87 0.70
C ALA A 233 19.65 8.07 0.53
N ASP A 234 20.86 7.80 0.02
CA ASP A 234 21.68 8.84 -0.59
C ASP A 234 20.84 9.43 -1.73
N ILE A 235 20.43 10.68 -1.51
CA ILE A 235 19.86 11.54 -2.53
C ILE A 235 20.88 11.56 -3.67
N LEU A 236 20.51 10.95 -4.80
CA LEU A 236 21.33 10.90 -6.00
C LEU A 236 21.80 12.32 -6.36
N GLY A 237 23.13 12.50 -6.41
CA GLY A 237 23.78 13.53 -7.22
C GLY A 237 23.88 13.10 -8.67
#